data_AF-A0A817VIJ7-F1
#
_entry.id   AF-A0A817VIJ7-F1
#
_cell.length_a   1.000
_cell.length_b   1.000
_cell.length_c   1.000
_cell.angle_alpha   90.00
_cell.angle_beta   90.00
_cell.angle_gamma   90.00
#
_symmetry.space_group_name_H-M   'P 1'
#
loop_
_entity.id
_entity.type
_entity.pdbx_description
1 polymer ?
#
loop_
_entity_poly.entity_id
_entity_poly.type
_entity_poly.pdbx_seq_one_letter_code
_entity_poly.pdbx_strand_id
1 'polypeptide(L)'
;GITLWEIYSLGERPFATMNNNAIKNILKNPLLNLYFYLPQSHKYMSNEIYNQIIRPCLTYNVTLRPRFRDLIERVQNIFHDRIK
;
A
#
# COMPACT_ATOMS: atom_id res chain seq x y z
N GLY A 1 2.64 0.78 -4.52
CA GLY A 1 1.96 0.05 -3.43
C GLY A 1 2.94 -0.86 -2.71
N ILE A 2 2.95 -2.15 -3.07
CA ILE A 2 3.79 -3.18 -2.41
C ILE A 2 5.27 -2.79 -2.35
N THR A 3 5.87 -2.32 -3.45
CA THR A 3 7.29 -1.90 -3.45
C THR A 3 7.60 -0.80 -2.43
N LEU A 4 6.68 0.16 -2.23
CA LEU A 4 6.89 1.19 -1.23
C LEU A 4 6.74 0.62 0.19
N TRP A 5 5.84 -0.35 0.38
CA TRP A 5 5.74 -1.08 1.63
C TRP A 5 7.05 -1.82 1.96
N GLU A 6 7.63 -2.53 0.98
CA GLU A 6 8.91 -3.24 1.12
C GLU A 6 10.07 -2.31 1.48
N ILE A 7 10.11 -1.10 0.93
CA ILE A 7 11.11 -0.08 1.29
C ILE A 7 10.97 0.31 2.77
N TYR A 8 9.76 0.61 3.23
CA TYR A 8 9.50 1.03 4.62
C TYR A 8 9.58 -0.10 5.65
N SER A 9 9.39 -1.35 5.22
CA SER A 9 9.59 -2.53 6.05
C SER A 9 11.04 -3.01 6.04
N LEU A 10 11.96 -2.29 5.39
CA LEU A 10 13.38 -2.65 5.29
C LEU A 10 13.60 -4.02 4.63
N GLY A 11 12.78 -4.35 3.62
CA GLY A 11 12.90 -5.57 2.83
C GLY A 11 12.16 -6.78 3.40
N GLU A 12 11.25 -6.60 4.35
CA GLU A 12 10.37 -7.70 4.77
C GLU A 12 9.53 -8.23 3.61
N ARG A 13 9.13 -9.49 3.72
CA ARG A 13 8.27 -10.14 2.72
C ARG A 13 6.79 -9.78 2.96
N PRO A 14 6.09 -9.17 1.98
CA PRO A 14 4.66 -8.96 2.09
C PRO A 14 3.92 -10.31 2.14
N PHE A 15 2.88 -10.41 2.97
CA PHE A 15 2.10 -11.64 3.18
C PHE A 15 2.95 -12.85 3.60
N ALA A 16 3.98 -12.65 4.44
CA ALA A 16 4.96 -13.68 4.81
C ALA A 16 4.36 -15.00 5.32
N THR A 17 3.19 -14.97 5.94
CA THR A 17 2.49 -16.14 6.52
C THR A 17 1.49 -16.79 5.56
N MET A 18 1.30 -16.26 4.35
CA MET A 18 0.28 -16.72 3.40
C MET A 18 0.90 -17.42 2.20
N ASN A 19 0.22 -18.46 1.71
CA ASN A 19 0.57 -19.08 0.44
C ASN A 19 -0.06 -18.32 -0.75
N ASN A 20 0.45 -18.58 -1.95
CA ASN A 20 0.02 -17.90 -3.17
C ASN A 20 -1.48 -18.09 -3.49
N ASN A 21 -2.08 -19.22 -3.11
CA ASN A 21 -3.50 -19.47 -3.36
C ASN A 21 -4.39 -18.62 -2.46
N ALA A 22 -4.03 -18.51 -1.18
CA ALA A 22 -4.70 -17.62 -0.23
C ALA A 22 -4.62 -16.15 -0.69
N ILE A 23 -3.42 -15.71 -1.10
CA ILE A 23 -3.19 -14.35 -1.63
C ILE A 23 -4.07 -14.11 -2.86
N LYS A 24 -4.11 -15.05 -3.82
CA LYS A 24 -4.98 -14.94 -5.01
C LYS A 24 -6.45 -14.81 -4.63
N ASN A 25 -6.92 -15.56 -3.65
CA ASN A 25 -8.33 -15.50 -3.22
C ASN A 25 -8.67 -14.16 -2.57
N ILE A 26 -7.78 -13.63 -1.73
CA ILE A 26 -7.92 -12.29 -1.12
C ILE A 26 -7.95 -11.21 -2.20
N LEU A 27 -6.98 -11.23 -3.12
CA LEU A 27 -6.85 -10.20 -4.15
C LEU A 27 -7.98 -10.22 -5.18
N LYS A 28 -8.62 -11.37 -5.41
CA LYS A 28 -9.75 -11.50 -6.35
C LYS A 28 -11.09 -11.15 -5.75
N ASN A 29 -11.21 -11.17 -4.43
CA ASN A 29 -12.48 -10.93 -3.77
C ASN A 29 -12.55 -9.46 -3.29
N PRO A 30 -13.43 -8.63 -3.88
CA PRO A 30 -13.55 -7.22 -3.50
C PRO A 30 -14.01 -7.04 -2.04
N LEU A 31 -14.66 -8.04 -1.44
CA LEU A 31 -15.04 -8.06 -0.03
C LEU A 31 -13.88 -8.49 0.88
N LEU A 32 -12.91 -9.28 0.39
CA LEU A 32 -11.72 -9.67 1.16
C LEU A 32 -10.51 -8.77 0.91
N ASN A 33 -10.61 -7.83 -0.04
CA ASN A 33 -9.75 -6.64 -0.13
C ASN A 33 -10.07 -5.64 1.02
N LEU A 34 -10.61 -6.14 2.12
CA LEU A 34 -10.67 -5.46 3.41
C LEU A 34 -9.25 -5.39 3.96
N TYR A 35 -8.86 -4.18 4.32
CA TYR A 35 -7.67 -3.76 5.06
C TYR A 35 -6.93 -4.80 5.90
N PHE A 36 -7.64 -5.73 6.54
CA PHE A 36 -7.08 -6.75 7.42
C PHE A 36 -6.10 -7.69 6.71
N TYR A 37 -6.36 -8.00 5.44
CA TYR A 37 -5.57 -8.98 4.69
C TYR A 37 -4.45 -8.38 3.84
N LEU A 38 -4.44 -7.06 3.66
CA LEU A 38 -3.34 -6.35 3.00
C LEU A 38 -2.14 -6.22 3.95
N PRO A 39 -0.92 -5.97 3.43
CA PRO A 39 0.24 -5.73 4.27
C PRO A 39 -0.04 -4.52 5.17
N GLN A 40 -0.06 -4.73 6.48
CA GLN A 40 -0.37 -3.69 7.45
C GLN A 40 0.69 -2.58 7.45
N SER A 41 0.34 -1.39 7.93
CA SER A 41 1.33 -0.32 8.10
C SER A 41 2.47 -0.80 8.98
N HIS A 42 3.70 -0.51 8.57
CA HIS A 42 4.90 -0.86 9.33
C HIS A 42 5.26 0.25 10.33
N LYS A 43 5.97 -0.06 11.41
CA LYS A 43 6.32 0.92 12.48
C LYS A 43 7.09 2.16 11.99
N TYR A 44 7.84 2.02 10.89
CA TYR A 44 8.61 3.12 10.28
C TYR A 44 7.81 3.91 9.25
N MET A 45 6.58 3.50 8.98
CA MET A 45 5.72 4.08 7.97
C MET A 45 4.68 4.97 8.64
N SER A 46 4.67 6.24 8.26
CA SER A 46 3.63 7.15 8.72
C SER A 46 2.26 6.81 8.14
N ASN A 47 1.21 7.15 8.89
CA ASN A 47 -0.16 6.98 8.46
C ASN A 47 -0.49 7.68 7.13
N GLU A 48 0.09 8.86 6.82
CA GLU A 48 -0.14 9.50 5.51
C GLU A 48 0.37 8.64 4.36
N ILE A 49 1.63 8.19 4.42
CA ILE A 49 2.21 7.34 3.38
C ILE A 49 1.38 6.07 3.18
N TYR A 50 1.00 5.40 4.27
CA TYR A 50 0.22 4.18 4.16
C TYR A 50 -1.16 4.44 3.52
N ASN A 51 -1.91 5.40 4.06
CA ASN A 51 -3.31 5.61 3.67
C ASN A 51 -3.46 6.38 2.35
N GLN A 52 -2.55 7.29 2.01
CA GLN A 52 -2.67 8.15 0.83
C GLN A 52 -1.90 7.62 -0.39
N ILE A 53 -0.84 6.84 -0.17
CA ILE A 53 0.02 6.31 -1.25
C ILE A 53 -0.17 4.80 -1.40
N ILE A 54 0.14 4.02 -0.36
CA ILE A 54 0.23 2.56 -0.48
C ILE A 54 -1.14 1.93 -0.67
N ARG A 55 -2.08 2.23 0.22
CA ARG A 55 -3.41 1.63 0.22
C ARG A 55 -4.17 1.87 -1.09
N PRO A 56 -4.24 3.09 -1.66
CA PRO A 56 -4.95 3.32 -2.92
C PRO A 56 -4.36 2.54 -4.11
N CYS A 57 -3.05 2.22 -4.08
CA CYS A 57 -2.47 1.35 -5.11
C CYS A 57 -2.97 -0.11 -5.04
N LEU A 58 -3.50 -0.55 -3.90
CA LEU A 58 -3.93 -1.93 -3.66
C LEU A 58 -5.44 -2.13 -3.88
N THR A 59 -6.16 -1.07 -4.27
CA THR A 59 -7.59 -1.13 -4.58
C THR A 59 -7.87 -2.12 -5.71
N TYR A 60 -8.84 -3.02 -5.51
CA TYR A 60 -9.22 -4.02 -6.50
C TYR A 60 -9.58 -3.40 -7.85
N ASN A 61 -10.49 -2.43 -7.83
CA ASN A 61 -10.94 -1.74 -9.03
C ASN A 61 -9.79 -0.91 -9.63
N VAL A 62 -9.41 -1.25 -10.86
CA VAL A 62 -8.32 -0.60 -11.59
C VAL A 62 -8.60 0.88 -11.84
N THR A 63 -9.84 1.26 -12.09
CA THR A 63 -10.19 2.67 -12.39
C THR A 63 -10.07 3.59 -11.18
N LEU A 64 -10.11 3.01 -9.97
CA LEU A 64 -9.92 3.74 -8.72
C LEU A 64 -8.45 3.82 -8.29
N ARG A 65 -7.55 3.08 -8.93
CA ARG A 65 -6.12 3.15 -8.60
C ARG A 65 -5.56 4.48 -9.11
N PRO A 66 -4.78 5.19 -8.28
CA PRO A 66 -4.17 6.44 -8.70
C PRO A 66 -3.16 6.20 -9.82
N ARG A 67 -2.99 7.21 -10.68
CA ARG A 67 -1.91 7.21 -11.67
C ARG A 67 -0.60 7.56 -10.98
N PHE A 68 0.52 7.18 -11.60
CA PHE A 68 1.83 7.56 -11.07
C PHE A 68 2.02 9.07 -10.92
N ARG A 69 1.45 9.88 -11.82
CA ARG A 69 1.46 11.35 -11.71
C ARG A 69 0.86 11.82 -10.39
N ASP A 70 -0.34 11.32 -10.05
CA ASP A 70 -1.04 11.67 -8.82
C ASP A 70 -0.26 11.22 -7.58
N LEU A 71 0.43 10.08 -7.66
CA LEU A 71 1.26 9.58 -6.57
C LEU A 71 2.49 10.46 -6.31
N ILE A 72 3.15 10.94 -7.37
CA ILE A 72 4.33 11.81 -7.25
C ILE A 72 3.94 13.11 -6.54
N GLU A 73 2.84 13.73 -6.96
CA GLU A 73 2.35 14.97 -6.34
C GLU A 73 2.03 14.76 -4.85
N ARG A 74 1.31 13.68 -4.51
CA ARG A 74 1.02 13.35 -3.10
C ARG A 74 2.29 13.12 -2.28
N VAL A 75 3.25 12.40 -2.83
CA VAL A 75 4.54 12.12 -2.17
C VAL A 75 5.31 13.42 -1.93
N GLN A 76 5.38 14.30 -2.93
CA GLN A 76 6.03 15.61 -2.80
C GLN A 76 5.39 16.45 -1.70
N ASN A 77 4.05 16.50 -1.64
CA ASN A 77 3.35 17.24 -0.61
C ASN A 77 3.65 16.69 0.80
N ILE A 78 3.58 15.36 0.98
CA ILE A 78 3.88 14.73 2.28
C ILE A 78 5.31 15.02 2.75
N PHE A 79 6.29 14.99 1.85
CA PHE A 79 7.69 15.26 2.21
C PHE A 79 8.00 16.74 2.37
N HIS A 80 7.37 17.63 1.59
CA HIS A 80 7.57 19.07 1.70
C HIS A 80 7.02 19.62 3.02
N ASP A 81 5.89 19.10 3.49
CA ASP A 81 5.29 19.50 4.78
C ASP A 81 6.13 19.08 5.99
N ARG A 82 7.06 18.12 5.83
CA ARG A 82 7.92 17.62 6.91
C ARG A 82 9.29 18.29 7.01
N ILE A 83 9.65 19.13 6.02
CA ILE A 83 10.93 19.85 5.97
C ILE A 83 10.75 21.32 6.42
N LYS A 84 9.56 21.69 6.92
CA LYS A 84 9.31 22.96 7.61
C LYS A 84 9.48 22.80 9.11
#